data_AF-A0A9D2CGB8-F1
#
_entry.id   AF-A0A9D2CGB8-F1
#
_cell.length_a   1.000
_cell.length_b   1.000
_cell.length_c   1.000
_cell.angle_alpha   90.00
_cell.angle_beta   90.00
_cell.angle_gamma   90.00
#
_symmetry.space_group_name_H-M   'P 1'
#
loop_
_entity.id
_entity.type
_entity.pdbx_description
1 polymer ?
#
loop_
_entity_poly.entity_id
_entity_poly.type
_entity_poly.pdbx_seq_one_letter_code
_entity_poly.pdbx_strand_id
1 'polypeptide(L)'
;MRSKKFVIGYAVAIFLIVFLITFNSVCSITQFDVRYDVGSEKAETLSKNVQNRLDGYLRKSFLFFSEQDVYSAVEKEGGGYLEVVSVQKRFPNKITVQIKEVYEEYAFKTQEGYVVLDAEGNFIALKEDAGNNVNGSNVEIVGLNIAVDEQTGEIVADDPSVFSLILQLCTAANGKLGGIRDNIARIEYLPDENTGFNHLVFTMREGMKILIMNVADENGMPEACFSAALDKYLALGDADRLHGYIMPVLSEGNIQADYNPGESPL
;
A
#
# COMPACT_ATOMS: atom_id res chain seq x y z
N MET A 1 -40.08 59.54 -3.62
CA MET A 1 -39.93 58.13 -3.13
C MET A 1 -38.98 57.29 -3.99
N ARG A 2 -38.83 57.51 -5.31
CA ARG A 2 -37.87 56.77 -6.16
C ARG A 2 -36.40 56.95 -5.75
N SER A 3 -35.95 58.18 -5.44
CA SER A 3 -34.55 58.44 -5.04
C SER A 3 -34.12 57.72 -3.76
N LYS A 4 -34.99 57.63 -2.73
CA LYS A 4 -34.69 56.89 -1.49
C LYS A 4 -34.46 55.39 -1.74
N LYS A 5 -35.20 54.77 -2.67
CA LYS A 5 -35.01 53.36 -3.04
C LYS A 5 -33.67 53.12 -3.77
N PHE A 6 -33.23 54.06 -4.61
CA PHE A 6 -31.92 53.99 -5.26
C PHE A 6 -30.76 54.18 -4.27
N VAL A 7 -30.89 55.09 -3.30
CA VAL A 7 -29.89 55.30 -2.24
C VAL A 7 -29.79 54.06 -1.34
N ILE A 8 -30.92 53.45 -0.96
CA ILE A 8 -30.93 52.20 -0.20
C ILE A 8 -30.31 51.06 -1.02
N GLY A 9 -30.62 50.96 -2.32
CA GLY A 9 -30.02 49.96 -3.21
C GLY A 9 -28.50 50.09 -3.32
N TYR A 10 -27.98 51.31 -3.49
CA TYR A 10 -26.53 51.57 -3.49
C TYR A 10 -25.86 51.27 -2.15
N ALA A 11 -26.50 51.65 -1.03
CA ALA A 11 -25.98 51.35 0.31
C ALA A 11 -25.90 49.84 0.56
N VAL A 12 -26.91 49.07 0.15
CA VAL A 12 -26.90 47.60 0.25
C VAL A 12 -25.83 46.99 -0.66
N ALA A 13 -25.66 47.50 -1.88
CA ALA A 13 -24.63 47.01 -2.80
C ALA A 13 -23.21 47.27 -2.26
N ILE A 14 -22.94 48.47 -1.74
CA ILE A 14 -21.63 48.80 -1.12
C ILE A 14 -21.41 47.94 0.12
N PHE A 15 -22.44 47.74 0.96
CA PHE A 15 -22.35 46.86 2.12
C PHE A 15 -22.01 45.42 1.71
N LEU A 16 -22.67 44.88 0.67
CA LEU A 16 -22.36 43.56 0.14
C LEU A 16 -20.92 43.45 -0.38
N ILE A 17 -20.42 44.47 -1.09
CA ILE A 17 -19.04 44.48 -1.59
C ILE A 17 -18.05 44.48 -0.42
N VAL A 18 -18.23 45.38 0.56
CA VAL A 18 -17.36 45.45 1.74
C VAL A 18 -17.43 44.14 2.52
N PHE A 19 -18.63 43.59 2.74
CA PHE A 19 -18.86 42.31 3.40
C PHE A 19 -18.16 41.16 2.67
N LEU A 20 -18.25 41.08 1.35
CA LEU A 20 -17.58 40.04 0.58
C LEU A 20 -16.05 40.14 0.68
N ILE A 21 -15.49 41.36 0.65
CA ILE A 21 -14.05 41.57 0.78
C ILE A 21 -13.57 41.21 2.20
N THR A 22 -14.25 41.69 3.26
CA THR A 22 -13.86 41.34 4.64
C THR A 22 -14.09 39.87 4.94
N PHE A 23 -15.18 39.27 4.45
CA PHE A 23 -15.46 37.85 4.63
C PHE A 23 -14.43 36.99 3.89
N ASN A 24 -14.03 37.34 2.67
CA ASN A 24 -12.96 36.65 1.94
C ASN A 24 -11.60 36.80 2.64
N SER A 25 -11.31 38.00 3.17
CA SER A 25 -10.06 38.25 3.92
C SER A 25 -9.99 37.44 5.22
N VAL A 26 -11.10 37.34 5.97
CA VAL A 26 -11.18 36.52 7.19
C VAL A 26 -11.15 35.03 6.88
N CYS A 27 -11.80 34.61 5.79
CA CYS A 27 -11.80 33.24 5.28
C CYS A 27 -10.65 32.99 4.29
N SER A 28 -9.51 33.65 4.45
CA SER A 28 -8.30 33.31 3.67
C SER A 28 -7.49 32.25 4.42
N ILE A 29 -6.89 31.30 3.71
CA ILE A 29 -6.07 30.26 4.35
C ILE A 29 -4.81 30.92 4.91
N THR A 30 -4.64 30.86 6.23
CA THR A 30 -3.48 31.47 6.91
C THR A 30 -2.46 30.45 7.37
N GLN A 31 -2.88 29.20 7.61
CA GLN A 31 -2.01 28.16 8.12
C GLN A 31 -2.39 26.78 7.57
N PHE A 32 -1.39 26.11 6.99
CA PHE A 32 -1.38 24.66 6.83
C PHE A 32 -0.59 24.05 7.99
N ASP A 33 -1.23 23.15 8.73
CA ASP A 33 -0.60 22.33 9.77
C ASP A 33 -0.49 20.93 9.21
N VAL A 34 0.64 20.65 8.54
CA VAL A 34 0.88 19.34 7.93
C VAL A 34 1.75 18.51 8.86
N ARG A 35 1.24 17.35 9.24
CA ARG A 35 1.98 16.38 10.03
C ARG A 35 2.40 15.25 9.10
N TYR A 36 3.71 15.10 8.96
CA TYR A 36 4.34 14.04 8.18
C TYR A 36 4.82 12.96 9.13
N ASP A 37 4.38 11.73 8.90
CA ASP A 37 4.94 10.51 9.50
C ASP A 37 5.79 9.82 8.42
N VAL A 38 7.08 10.20 8.36
CA VAL A 38 8.04 9.77 7.32
C VAL A 38 9.29 9.20 7.99
N GLY A 39 9.81 8.11 7.44
CA GLY A 39 11.00 7.39 7.91
C GLY A 39 12.12 7.31 6.87
N SER A 40 11.84 7.49 5.57
CA SER A 40 12.87 7.46 4.51
C SER A 40 13.33 8.84 4.04
N GLU A 41 14.60 8.93 3.61
CA GLU A 41 15.18 10.17 3.05
C GLU A 41 14.44 10.63 1.77
N LYS A 42 13.93 9.66 0.99
CA LYS A 42 13.12 9.93 -0.19
C LYS A 42 11.78 10.55 0.21
N ALA A 43 11.09 10.01 1.21
CA ALA A 43 9.84 10.56 1.72
C ALA A 43 10.02 11.93 2.38
N GLU A 44 11.15 12.20 3.04
CA GLU A 44 11.47 13.54 3.54
C GLU A 44 11.61 14.58 2.42
N THR A 45 12.17 14.19 1.29
CA THR A 45 12.29 15.10 0.14
C THR A 45 10.93 15.35 -0.52
N LEU A 46 10.13 14.29 -0.70
CA LEU A 46 8.80 14.37 -1.29
C LEU A 46 7.82 15.16 -0.39
N SER A 47 7.90 14.97 0.94
CA SER A 47 7.09 15.75 1.89
C SER A 47 7.39 17.24 1.82
N LYS A 48 8.65 17.66 1.62
CA LYS A 48 9.00 19.08 1.38
C LYS A 48 8.37 19.60 0.08
N ASN A 49 8.34 18.80 -0.98
CA ASN A 49 7.70 19.19 -2.25
C ASN A 49 6.18 19.35 -2.08
N VAL A 50 5.54 18.41 -1.39
CA VAL A 50 4.11 18.51 -1.02
C VAL A 50 3.86 19.75 -0.18
N GLN A 51 4.69 20.02 0.83
CA GLN A 51 4.54 21.21 1.69
C GLN A 51 4.64 22.49 0.87
N ASN A 52 5.64 22.61 -0.01
CA ASN A 52 5.80 23.77 -0.91
C ASN A 52 4.58 23.95 -1.83
N ARG A 53 4.01 22.84 -2.32
CA ARG A 53 2.81 22.88 -3.14
C ARG A 53 1.59 23.38 -2.37
N LEU A 54 1.41 22.90 -1.13
CA LEU A 54 0.34 23.32 -0.23
C LEU A 54 0.51 24.78 0.20
N ASP A 55 1.73 25.23 0.45
CA ASP A 55 2.04 26.63 0.78
C ASP A 55 1.70 27.58 -0.39
N GLY A 56 1.72 27.10 -1.63
CA GLY A 56 1.20 27.81 -2.80
C GLY A 56 -0.32 28.12 -2.75
N TYR A 57 -1.06 27.53 -1.80
CA TYR A 57 -2.46 27.84 -1.53
C TYR A 57 -2.66 28.80 -0.37
N LEU A 58 -1.60 29.26 0.30
CA LEU A 58 -1.69 30.31 1.31
C LEU A 58 -2.31 31.58 0.72
N ARG A 59 -3.14 32.25 1.53
CA ARG A 59 -3.89 33.46 1.17
C ARG A 59 -4.97 33.27 0.09
N LYS A 60 -5.20 32.05 -0.41
CA LYS A 60 -6.38 31.75 -1.22
C LYS A 60 -7.63 31.61 -0.34
N SER A 61 -8.80 31.68 -0.98
CA SER A 61 -10.09 31.57 -0.29
C SER A 61 -10.25 30.16 0.30
N PHE A 62 -10.38 30.08 1.62
CA PHE A 62 -10.66 28.86 2.39
C PHE A 62 -11.96 28.18 1.94
N LEU A 63 -12.96 28.99 1.52
CA LEU A 63 -14.28 28.50 1.10
C LEU A 63 -14.27 27.79 -0.25
N PHE A 64 -13.30 28.12 -1.12
CA PHE A 64 -13.17 27.51 -2.45
C PHE A 64 -12.08 26.43 -2.50
N PHE A 65 -11.32 26.26 -1.40
CA PHE A 65 -10.33 25.21 -1.30
C PHE A 65 -11.05 23.90 -0.99
N SER A 66 -10.89 22.92 -1.87
CA SER A 66 -11.48 21.59 -1.73
C SER A 66 -10.50 20.65 -1.01
N GLU A 67 -11.00 19.57 -0.42
CA GLU A 67 -10.11 18.53 0.10
C GLU A 67 -9.42 17.78 -1.05
N GLN A 68 -10.09 17.68 -2.21
CA GLN A 68 -9.55 17.10 -3.43
C GLN A 68 -8.24 17.77 -3.88
N ASP A 69 -8.09 19.08 -3.67
CA ASP A 69 -6.86 19.81 -3.99
C ASP A 69 -5.65 19.28 -3.18
N VAL A 70 -5.89 18.81 -1.95
CA VAL A 70 -4.85 18.19 -1.11
C VAL A 70 -4.50 16.81 -1.65
N TYR A 71 -5.49 15.96 -1.92
CA TYR A 71 -5.28 14.62 -2.48
C TYR A 71 -4.49 14.69 -3.80
N SER A 72 -4.92 15.53 -4.73
CA SER A 72 -4.24 15.70 -6.02
C SER A 72 -2.84 16.32 -5.91
N ALA A 73 -2.55 17.10 -4.86
CA ALA A 73 -1.20 17.59 -4.61
C ALA A 73 -0.29 16.48 -4.10
N VAL A 74 -0.81 15.61 -3.22
CA VAL A 74 -0.06 14.48 -2.67
C VAL A 74 0.15 13.38 -3.71
N GLU A 75 -0.85 13.06 -4.53
CA GLU A 75 -0.69 12.08 -5.63
C GLU A 75 0.42 12.51 -6.61
N LYS A 76 0.45 13.79 -6.98
CA LYS A 76 1.41 14.31 -7.96
C LYS A 76 2.83 14.44 -7.42
N GLU A 77 2.96 15.01 -6.22
CA GLU A 77 4.28 15.34 -5.65
C GLU A 77 4.81 14.25 -4.72
N GLY A 78 3.95 13.36 -4.25
CA GLY A 78 4.29 12.22 -3.38
C GLY A 78 4.74 10.97 -4.14
N GLY A 79 4.48 10.89 -5.45
CA GLY A 79 5.02 9.85 -6.32
C GLY A 79 4.75 8.42 -5.84
N GLY A 80 3.55 8.18 -5.28
CA GLY A 80 3.11 6.88 -4.75
C GLY A 80 3.57 6.56 -3.32
N TYR A 81 4.50 7.32 -2.74
CA TYR A 81 5.07 7.05 -1.42
C TYR A 81 4.38 7.75 -0.25
N LEU A 82 3.41 8.62 -0.55
CA LEU A 82 2.71 9.43 0.45
C LEU A 82 1.21 9.22 0.33
N GLU A 83 0.58 8.91 1.46
CA GLU A 83 -0.86 8.74 1.57
C GLU A 83 -1.45 9.79 2.53
N VAL A 84 -2.63 10.32 2.18
CA VAL A 84 -3.36 11.28 3.02
C VAL A 84 -4.26 10.53 3.99
N VAL A 85 -3.88 10.53 5.27
CA VAL A 85 -4.64 9.87 6.35
C VAL A 85 -5.87 10.69 6.74
N SER A 86 -5.71 12.00 6.87
CA SER A 86 -6.85 12.87 7.17
C SER A 86 -6.65 14.31 6.73
N VAL A 87 -7.75 14.92 6.30
CA VAL A 87 -7.85 16.35 6.03
C VAL A 87 -8.91 16.94 6.95
N GLN A 88 -8.52 17.89 7.80
CA GLN A 88 -9.43 18.59 8.70
C GLN A 88 -9.41 20.09 8.42
N LYS A 89 -10.56 20.62 7.99
CA LYS A 89 -10.78 22.06 7.87
C LYS A 89 -11.29 22.62 9.19
N ARG A 90 -10.48 23.46 9.83
CA ARG A 90 -10.87 24.20 11.03
C ARG A 90 -11.14 25.66 10.67
N PHE A 91 -12.41 26.01 10.69
CA PHE A 91 -12.86 27.39 10.54
C PHE A 91 -12.23 28.26 11.64
N PRO A 92 -11.78 29.50 11.35
CA PRO A 92 -11.99 30.25 10.11
C PRO A 92 -10.96 30.03 8.99
N ASN A 93 -9.75 29.56 9.29
CA ASN A 93 -8.60 29.75 8.36
C ASN A 93 -7.47 28.71 8.48
N LYS A 94 -7.70 27.58 9.15
CA LYS A 94 -6.69 26.54 9.40
C LYS A 94 -7.06 25.23 8.71
N ILE A 95 -6.10 24.64 8.01
CA ILE A 95 -6.24 23.30 7.42
C ILE A 95 -5.17 22.41 8.04
N THR A 96 -5.60 21.31 8.66
CA THR A 96 -4.71 20.30 9.21
C THR A 96 -4.72 19.10 8.28
N VAL A 97 -3.54 18.68 7.82
CA VAL A 97 -3.39 17.52 6.94
C VAL A 97 -2.45 16.54 7.63
N GLN A 98 -2.84 15.27 7.68
CA GLN A 98 -1.97 14.20 8.13
C GLN A 98 -1.58 13.36 6.92
N ILE A 99 -0.28 13.24 6.68
CA ILE A 99 0.30 12.51 5.57
C ILE A 99 1.23 11.46 6.16
N LYS A 100 1.08 10.22 5.72
CA LYS A 100 1.88 9.08 6.15
C LYS A 100 2.68 8.56 4.97
N GLU A 101 3.91 8.11 5.23
CA GLU A 101 4.68 7.34 4.28
C GLU A 101 4.08 5.93 4.08
N VAL A 102 3.92 5.56 2.82
CA VAL A 102 3.56 4.20 2.41
C VAL A 102 4.84 3.38 2.36
N TYR A 103 4.82 2.23 3.05
CA TYR A 103 5.95 1.32 3.07
C TYR A 103 5.79 0.27 1.97
N GLU A 104 6.88 0.03 1.24
CA GLU A 104 6.89 -1.04 0.26
C GLU A 104 6.97 -2.40 1.00
N GLU A 105 6.17 -3.37 0.56
CA GLU A 105 6.12 -4.71 1.16
C GLU A 105 6.47 -5.79 0.16
N TYR A 106 5.92 -5.69 -1.05
CA TYR A 106 6.05 -6.70 -2.11
C TYR A 106 6.75 -6.14 -3.34
N ALA A 107 7.56 -6.96 -4.00
CA ALA A 107 8.18 -6.66 -5.28
C ALA A 107 7.91 -7.80 -6.28
N PHE A 108 6.97 -7.58 -7.20
CA PHE A 108 6.63 -8.53 -8.25
C PHE A 108 7.58 -8.40 -9.42
N LYS A 109 8.26 -9.50 -9.75
CA LYS A 109 9.21 -9.54 -10.86
C LYS A 109 8.48 -9.58 -12.20
N THR A 110 8.81 -8.63 -13.07
CA THR A 110 8.34 -8.56 -14.46
C THR A 110 9.52 -8.71 -15.42
N GLN A 111 9.27 -8.67 -16.72
CA GLN A 111 10.35 -8.74 -17.73
C GLN A 111 11.24 -7.48 -17.72
N GLU A 112 10.69 -6.34 -17.29
CA GLU A 112 11.34 -5.02 -17.36
C GLU A 112 11.88 -4.55 -15.99
N GLY A 113 11.61 -5.28 -14.91
CA GLY A 113 12.06 -4.94 -13.57
C GLY A 113 11.15 -5.51 -12.47
N TYR A 114 10.79 -4.67 -11.52
CA TYR A 114 9.90 -5.00 -10.40
C TYR A 114 8.77 -3.98 -10.30
N VAL A 115 7.55 -4.49 -10.16
CA VAL A 115 6.38 -3.72 -9.74
C VAL A 115 6.30 -3.80 -8.21
N VAL A 116 6.39 -2.65 -7.55
CA VAL A 116 6.45 -2.57 -6.09
C VAL A 116 5.11 -2.15 -5.53
N LEU A 117 4.63 -2.92 -4.54
CA LEU A 117 3.33 -2.73 -3.92
C LEU A 117 3.44 -2.50 -2.40
N ASP A 118 2.40 -1.88 -1.84
CA ASP A 118 2.19 -1.79 -0.39
C ASP A 118 1.61 -3.08 0.21
N ALA A 119 1.31 -3.07 1.51
CA ALA A 119 0.77 -4.20 2.26
C ALA A 119 -0.61 -4.65 1.74
N GLU A 120 -1.41 -3.71 1.27
CA GLU A 120 -2.76 -3.89 0.75
C GLU A 120 -2.77 -4.33 -0.73
N GLY A 121 -1.63 -4.26 -1.41
CA GLY A 121 -1.47 -4.62 -2.82
C GLY A 121 -1.69 -3.45 -3.78
N ASN A 122 -1.65 -2.19 -3.33
CA ASN A 122 -1.70 -1.02 -4.21
C ASN A 122 -0.33 -0.74 -4.83
N PHE A 123 -0.35 -0.22 -6.05
CA PHE A 123 0.86 0.14 -6.78
C PHE A 123 1.55 1.38 -6.17
N ILE A 124 2.86 1.26 -5.92
CA ILE A 124 3.71 2.37 -5.46
C ILE A 124 4.60 2.87 -6.61
N ALA A 125 5.41 1.96 -7.18
CA ALA A 125 6.45 2.34 -8.14
C ALA A 125 6.95 1.14 -8.97
N LEU A 126 7.63 1.47 -10.08
CA LEU A 126 8.47 0.53 -10.84
C LEU A 126 9.94 0.69 -10.41
N LYS A 127 10.64 -0.43 -10.23
CA LYS A 127 12.06 -0.47 -9.84
C LYS A 127 12.86 -1.47 -10.67
N GLU A 128 14.18 -1.30 -10.70
CA GLU A 128 15.11 -2.27 -11.30
C GLU A 128 15.46 -3.42 -10.35
N ASP A 129 15.31 -3.22 -9.03
CA ASP A 129 15.59 -4.21 -7.99
C ASP A 129 14.46 -4.34 -6.95
N ALA A 130 14.52 -5.40 -6.13
CA ALA A 130 13.60 -5.66 -5.03
C ALA A 130 14.00 -4.94 -3.71
N GLY A 131 14.87 -3.93 -3.79
CA GLY A 131 15.31 -3.13 -2.64
C GLY A 131 14.18 -2.30 -2.07
N ASN A 132 14.10 -2.24 -0.74
CA ASN A 132 13.05 -1.49 -0.04
C ASN A 132 13.38 0.00 0.08
N ASN A 133 12.35 0.86 0.20
CA ASN A 133 12.50 2.30 0.41
C ASN A 133 13.12 2.71 1.77
N VAL A 134 13.04 1.86 2.79
CA VAL A 134 13.58 2.13 4.13
C VAL A 134 14.85 1.34 4.37
N ASN A 135 14.76 0.01 4.38
CA ASN A 135 15.89 -0.89 4.66
C ASN A 135 15.59 -2.32 4.21
N GLY A 136 16.63 -3.05 3.83
CA GLY A 136 16.54 -4.44 3.40
C GLY A 136 15.86 -4.60 2.04
N SER A 137 15.20 -5.74 1.86
CA SER A 137 14.52 -6.10 0.61
C SER A 137 13.03 -6.30 0.86
N ASN A 138 12.23 -6.00 -0.16
CA ASN A 138 10.82 -6.40 -0.22
C ASN A 138 10.72 -7.92 -0.33
N VAL A 139 9.53 -8.47 -0.07
CA VAL A 139 9.26 -9.88 -0.41
C VAL A 139 9.24 -10.00 -1.92
N GLU A 140 10.18 -10.73 -2.49
CA GLU A 140 10.26 -10.92 -3.94
C GLU A 140 9.19 -11.91 -4.38
N ILE A 141 8.33 -11.54 -5.32
CA ILE A 141 7.30 -12.43 -5.87
C ILE A 141 7.62 -12.69 -7.34
N VAL A 142 7.70 -13.96 -7.71
CA VAL A 142 8.09 -14.40 -9.05
C VAL A 142 7.10 -15.41 -9.63
N GLY A 143 7.11 -15.56 -10.95
CA GLY A 143 6.32 -16.57 -11.66
C GLY A 143 4.89 -16.14 -11.95
N LEU A 144 4.36 -15.15 -11.23
CA LEU A 144 3.10 -14.48 -11.56
C LEU A 144 3.41 -13.14 -12.26
N ASN A 145 3.04 -13.03 -13.54
CA ASN A 145 3.16 -11.76 -14.25
C ASN A 145 2.05 -10.81 -13.83
N ILE A 146 2.44 -9.57 -13.57
CA ILE A 146 1.51 -8.46 -13.39
C ILE A 146 1.91 -7.29 -14.28
N ALA A 147 0.91 -6.56 -14.75
CA ALA A 147 1.04 -5.30 -15.45
C ALA A 147 0.33 -4.21 -14.63
N VAL A 148 0.79 -2.96 -14.79
CA VAL A 148 0.18 -1.80 -14.14
C VAL A 148 -0.23 -0.81 -15.21
N ASP A 149 -1.46 -0.30 -15.11
CA ASP A 149 -1.84 0.90 -15.83
C ASP A 149 -1.29 2.12 -15.08
N GLU A 150 -0.26 2.76 -15.62
CA GLU A 150 0.39 3.92 -14.99
C GLU A 150 -0.55 5.13 -14.80
N GLN A 151 -1.68 5.20 -15.53
CA GLN A 151 -2.63 6.31 -15.41
C GLN A 151 -3.60 6.11 -14.24
N THR A 152 -3.99 4.87 -13.98
CA THR A 152 -4.97 4.53 -12.95
C THR A 152 -4.34 3.91 -11.71
N GLY A 153 -3.10 3.41 -11.81
CA GLY A 153 -2.45 2.58 -10.79
C GLY A 153 -3.06 1.18 -10.69
N GLU A 154 -3.96 0.80 -11.59
CA GLU A 154 -4.65 -0.49 -11.55
C GLU A 154 -3.71 -1.62 -11.95
N ILE A 155 -3.74 -2.70 -11.17
CA ILE A 155 -2.92 -3.88 -11.39
C ILE A 155 -3.75 -4.93 -12.13
N VAL A 156 -3.17 -5.44 -13.21
CA VAL A 156 -3.72 -6.56 -13.98
C VAL A 156 -2.75 -7.73 -13.86
N ALA A 157 -3.17 -8.78 -13.16
CA ALA A 157 -2.43 -10.03 -13.06
C ALA A 157 -2.91 -11.03 -14.12
N ASP A 158 -2.00 -11.84 -14.65
CA ASP A 158 -2.37 -12.93 -15.58
C ASP A 158 -3.26 -13.99 -14.89
N ASP A 159 -3.10 -14.18 -13.57
CA ASP A 159 -4.00 -14.94 -12.70
C ASP A 159 -4.46 -14.08 -11.50
N PRO A 160 -5.59 -13.36 -11.61
CA PRO A 160 -6.11 -12.51 -10.54
C PRO A 160 -6.52 -13.28 -9.28
N SER A 161 -6.88 -14.56 -9.41
CA SER A 161 -7.29 -15.39 -8.28
C SER A 161 -6.09 -15.74 -7.41
N VAL A 162 -4.98 -16.11 -8.04
CA VAL A 162 -3.70 -16.37 -7.36
C VAL A 162 -3.11 -15.09 -6.79
N PHE A 163 -3.17 -13.97 -7.52
CA PHE A 163 -2.74 -12.67 -6.99
C PHE A 163 -3.45 -12.35 -5.66
N SER A 164 -4.78 -12.46 -5.65
CA SER A 164 -5.60 -12.22 -4.46
C SER A 164 -5.25 -13.20 -3.33
N LEU A 165 -5.04 -14.47 -3.65
CA LEU A 165 -4.66 -15.50 -2.67
C LEU A 165 -3.28 -15.20 -2.07
N ILE A 166 -2.28 -14.80 -2.85
CA ILE A 166 -0.95 -14.43 -2.32
C ILE A 166 -1.10 -13.31 -1.29
N LEU A 167 -1.85 -12.24 -1.58
CA LEU A 167 -2.06 -11.14 -0.65
C LEU A 167 -2.78 -11.59 0.64
N GLN A 168 -3.78 -12.48 0.52
CA GLN A 168 -4.48 -13.06 1.67
C GLN A 168 -3.56 -13.89 2.55
N LEU A 169 -2.75 -14.77 1.95
CA LEU A 169 -1.77 -15.58 2.67
C LEU A 169 -0.71 -14.69 3.34
N CYS A 170 -0.25 -13.64 2.65
CA CYS A 170 0.70 -12.69 3.21
C CYS A 170 0.11 -11.93 4.42
N THR A 171 -1.16 -11.51 4.33
CA THR A 171 -1.88 -10.89 5.46
C THR A 171 -1.97 -11.84 6.65
N ALA A 172 -2.31 -13.11 6.41
CA ALA A 172 -2.38 -14.13 7.46
C ALA A 172 -1.00 -14.42 8.09
N ALA A 173 0.06 -14.49 7.27
CA ALA A 173 1.44 -14.62 7.73
C ALA A 173 1.87 -13.42 8.58
N ASN A 174 1.58 -12.21 8.15
CA ASN A 174 1.92 -11.00 8.88
C ASN A 174 1.32 -11.00 10.30
N GLY A 175 0.05 -11.44 10.43
CA GLY A 175 -0.63 -11.60 11.71
C GLY A 175 0.02 -12.62 12.66
N LYS A 176 0.66 -13.68 12.14
CA LYS A 176 1.34 -14.70 12.95
C LYS A 176 2.81 -14.39 13.23
N LEU A 177 3.52 -13.83 12.25
CA LEU A 177 4.97 -13.63 12.27
C LEU A 177 5.38 -12.24 12.77
N GLY A 178 4.46 -11.27 12.79
CA GLY A 178 4.72 -9.91 13.26
C GLY A 178 5.52 -9.04 12.28
N GLY A 179 5.54 -9.41 11.00
CA GLY A 179 6.23 -8.68 9.93
C GLY A 179 6.64 -9.61 8.79
N ILE A 180 5.98 -9.55 7.64
CA ILE A 180 6.28 -10.50 6.56
C ILE A 180 7.67 -10.29 5.97
N ARG A 181 8.09 -9.03 5.80
CA ARG A 181 9.37 -8.68 5.21
C ARG A 181 10.56 -9.15 6.02
N ASP A 182 10.42 -9.34 7.33
CA ASP A 182 11.50 -9.81 8.19
C ASP A 182 11.63 -11.34 8.19
N ASN A 183 10.57 -12.05 7.77
CA ASN A 183 10.48 -13.50 7.88
C ASN A 183 10.49 -14.20 6.51
N ILE A 184 9.89 -13.60 5.48
CA ILE A 184 9.77 -14.18 4.14
C ILE A 184 10.66 -13.39 3.18
N ALA A 185 11.52 -14.10 2.47
CA ALA A 185 12.41 -13.53 1.46
C ALA A 185 11.74 -13.50 0.08
N ARG A 186 11.09 -14.61 -0.30
CA ARG A 186 10.60 -14.82 -1.67
C ARG A 186 9.36 -15.71 -1.71
N ILE A 187 8.48 -15.44 -2.66
CA ILE A 187 7.32 -16.25 -2.99
C ILE A 187 7.41 -16.61 -4.47
N GLU A 188 7.41 -17.90 -4.78
CA GLU A 188 7.45 -18.40 -6.16
C GLU A 188 6.12 -19.03 -6.51
N TYR A 189 5.46 -18.49 -7.54
CA TYR A 189 4.31 -19.11 -8.17
C TYR A 189 4.79 -20.03 -9.29
N LEU A 190 4.47 -21.32 -9.17
CA LEU A 190 4.89 -22.36 -10.10
C LEU A 190 3.61 -22.98 -10.70
N PRO A 191 3.14 -22.49 -11.85
CA PRO A 191 2.06 -23.12 -12.58
C PRO A 191 2.57 -24.40 -13.28
N ASP A 192 1.90 -25.54 -13.07
CA ASP A 192 2.16 -26.75 -13.85
C ASP A 192 1.11 -26.89 -14.95
N GLU A 193 1.49 -26.49 -16.17
CA GLU A 193 0.63 -26.56 -17.35
C GLU A 193 0.21 -28.00 -17.72
N ASN A 194 0.97 -29.02 -17.30
CA ASN A 194 0.71 -30.41 -17.65
C ASN A 194 -0.28 -31.09 -16.71
N THR A 195 -0.21 -30.78 -15.42
CA THR A 195 -1.07 -31.40 -14.40
C THR A 195 -2.24 -30.50 -14.00
N GLY A 196 -2.17 -29.20 -14.32
CA GLY A 196 -3.13 -28.20 -13.85
C GLY A 196 -2.97 -27.87 -12.37
N PHE A 197 -1.94 -28.40 -11.70
CA PHE A 197 -1.64 -28.06 -10.31
C PHE A 197 -0.77 -26.81 -10.26
N ASN A 198 -1.19 -25.86 -9.43
CA ASN A 198 -0.45 -24.64 -9.20
C ASN A 198 0.14 -24.69 -7.80
N HIS A 199 1.41 -24.29 -7.66
CA HIS A 199 2.11 -24.32 -6.37
C HIS A 199 2.58 -22.91 -5.98
N LEU A 200 2.58 -22.64 -4.68
CA LEU A 200 3.26 -21.50 -4.09
C LEU A 200 4.37 -21.99 -3.17
N VAL A 201 5.57 -21.45 -3.37
CA VAL A 201 6.74 -21.74 -2.53
C VAL A 201 7.16 -20.47 -1.82
N PHE A 202 7.01 -20.46 -0.50
CA PHE A 202 7.47 -19.37 0.37
C PHE A 202 8.85 -19.72 0.89
N THR A 203 9.85 -18.93 0.52
CA THR A 203 11.21 -19.05 1.06
C THR A 203 11.34 -18.09 2.23
N MET A 204 11.57 -18.65 3.42
CA MET A 204 11.84 -17.90 4.65
C MET A 204 13.24 -17.29 4.60
N ARG A 205 13.47 -16.19 5.32
CA ARG A 205 14.79 -15.53 5.36
C ARG A 205 15.88 -16.41 5.95
N GLU A 206 15.52 -17.29 6.87
CA GLU A 206 16.41 -18.25 7.51
C GLU A 206 16.85 -19.38 6.57
N GLY A 207 16.10 -19.64 5.50
CA GLY A 207 16.44 -20.63 4.47
C GLY A 207 15.40 -21.74 4.26
N MET A 208 14.50 -21.97 5.22
CA MET A 208 13.41 -22.94 5.08
C MET A 208 12.43 -22.57 3.96
N LYS A 209 11.82 -23.57 3.32
CA LYS A 209 10.71 -23.39 2.38
C LYS A 209 9.38 -23.89 2.94
N ILE A 210 8.28 -23.18 2.66
CA ILE A 210 6.91 -23.67 2.86
C ILE A 210 6.27 -23.84 1.49
N LEU A 211 5.78 -25.05 1.19
CA LEU A 211 5.21 -25.42 -0.10
C LEU A 211 3.70 -25.61 0.03
N ILE A 212 2.93 -24.75 -0.62
CA ILE A 212 1.48 -24.89 -0.71
C ILE A 212 1.15 -25.42 -2.09
N MET A 213 0.59 -26.63 -2.13
CA MET A 213 0.20 -27.29 -3.36
C MET A 213 -1.25 -26.99 -3.71
N ASN A 214 -1.55 -27.08 -5.01
CA ASN A 214 -2.90 -27.01 -5.58
C ASN A 214 -3.64 -25.72 -5.20
N VAL A 215 -2.96 -24.58 -5.31
CA VAL A 215 -3.49 -23.28 -4.86
C VAL A 215 -4.68 -22.77 -5.67
N ALA A 216 -4.93 -23.36 -6.84
CA ALA A 216 -6.09 -23.06 -7.69
C ALA A 216 -7.25 -24.07 -7.54
N ASP A 217 -7.12 -25.09 -6.68
CA ASP A 217 -8.19 -26.03 -6.38
C ASP A 217 -9.06 -25.50 -5.22
N GLU A 218 -10.36 -25.32 -5.45
CA GLU A 218 -11.33 -24.89 -4.44
C GLU A 218 -11.36 -25.82 -3.22
N ASN A 219 -10.98 -27.09 -3.38
CA ASN A 219 -10.91 -28.08 -2.29
C ASN A 219 -9.54 -28.13 -1.59
N GLY A 220 -8.52 -27.43 -2.12
CA GLY A 220 -7.14 -27.48 -1.61
C GLY A 220 -6.94 -26.77 -0.26
N MET A 221 -7.91 -25.96 0.17
CA MET A 221 -7.87 -25.17 1.41
C MET A 221 -6.51 -24.49 1.67
N PRO A 222 -5.97 -23.71 0.72
CA PRO A 222 -4.60 -23.18 0.77
C PRO A 222 -4.33 -22.34 2.02
N GLU A 223 -5.32 -21.56 2.48
CA GLU A 223 -5.23 -20.77 3.70
C GLU A 223 -5.02 -21.63 4.95
N ALA A 224 -5.79 -22.71 5.10
CA ALA A 224 -5.69 -23.60 6.25
C ALA A 224 -4.39 -24.40 6.22
N CYS A 225 -3.97 -24.84 5.03
CA CYS A 225 -2.69 -25.52 4.81
C CYS A 225 -1.51 -24.60 5.18
N PHE A 226 -1.52 -23.36 4.70
CA PHE A 226 -0.48 -22.37 5.02
C PHE A 226 -0.47 -22.01 6.50
N SER A 227 -1.64 -21.82 7.11
CA SER A 227 -1.76 -21.56 8.54
C SER A 227 -1.14 -22.68 9.38
N ALA A 228 -1.42 -23.95 9.05
CA ALA A 228 -0.85 -25.11 9.73
C ALA A 228 0.67 -25.22 9.50
N ALA A 229 1.15 -24.89 8.30
CA ALA A 229 2.58 -24.86 8.00
C ALA A 229 3.33 -23.78 8.81
N LEU A 230 2.73 -22.60 8.98
CA LEU A 230 3.28 -21.55 9.83
C LEU A 230 3.30 -21.96 11.31
N ASP A 231 2.27 -22.63 11.81
CA ASP A 231 2.27 -23.15 13.19
C ASP A 231 3.38 -24.18 13.40
N LYS A 232 3.60 -25.05 12.40
CA LYS A 232 4.72 -25.98 12.42
C LYS A 232 6.06 -25.25 12.39
N TYR A 233 6.23 -24.28 11.50
CA TYR A 233 7.44 -23.44 11.39
C TYR A 233 7.81 -22.79 12.73
N LEU A 234 6.82 -22.19 13.39
CA LEU A 234 7.00 -21.53 14.69
C LEU A 234 7.33 -22.52 15.82
N ALA A 235 6.93 -23.79 15.69
CA ALA A 235 7.27 -24.84 16.65
C ALA A 235 8.66 -25.47 16.43
N LEU A 236 9.31 -25.21 15.28
CA LEU A 236 10.66 -25.72 14.99
C LEU A 236 11.73 -24.94 15.77
N GLY A 237 12.82 -25.64 16.08
CA GLY A 237 14.03 -25.01 16.63
C GLY A 237 14.88 -24.34 15.56
N ASP A 238 15.81 -23.49 15.99
CA ASP A 238 16.60 -22.65 15.08
C ASP A 238 17.35 -23.44 14.00
N ALA A 239 17.94 -24.59 14.35
CA ALA A 239 18.69 -25.42 13.41
C ALA A 239 17.82 -25.95 12.26
N ASP A 240 16.57 -26.31 12.57
CA ASP A 240 15.62 -26.83 11.58
C ASP A 240 15.11 -25.72 10.67
N ARG A 241 15.05 -24.46 11.13
CA ARG A 241 14.63 -23.31 10.31
C ARG A 241 15.66 -22.87 9.26
N LEU A 242 16.91 -23.31 9.40
CA LEU A 242 17.98 -22.97 8.47
C LEU A 242 17.91 -23.73 7.14
N HIS A 243 17.21 -24.87 7.10
CA HIS A 243 17.17 -25.73 5.92
C HIS A 243 15.97 -26.69 5.93
N GLY A 244 15.61 -27.20 4.76
CA GLY A 244 14.50 -28.12 4.59
C GLY A 244 13.20 -27.42 4.19
N TYR A 245 12.10 -28.16 4.29
CA TYR A 245 10.81 -27.67 3.87
C TYR A 245 9.63 -28.19 4.71
N ILE A 246 8.53 -27.46 4.69
CA ILE A 246 7.23 -27.88 5.22
C ILE A 246 6.25 -27.94 4.06
N MET A 247 5.59 -29.08 3.90
CA MET A 247 4.58 -29.28 2.86
C MET A 247 3.30 -29.79 3.51
N PRO A 248 2.34 -28.91 3.84
CA PRO A 248 1.04 -29.32 4.34
C PRO A 248 0.31 -30.18 3.30
N VAL A 249 -0.27 -31.29 3.74
CA VAL A 249 -1.09 -32.17 2.92
C VAL A 249 -2.47 -32.30 3.56
N LEU A 250 -3.51 -32.05 2.75
CA LEU A 250 -4.90 -32.33 3.13
C LEU A 250 -5.22 -33.80 2.83
N SER A 251 -5.52 -34.58 3.87
CA SER A 251 -5.90 -35.99 3.75
C SER A 251 -7.09 -36.30 4.64
N GLU A 252 -8.16 -36.83 4.06
CA GLU A 252 -9.40 -37.19 4.78
C GLU A 252 -9.98 -36.05 5.65
N GLY A 253 -9.84 -34.80 5.20
CA GLY A 253 -10.32 -33.61 5.91
C GLY A 253 -9.40 -33.13 7.05
N ASN A 254 -8.25 -33.78 7.26
CA ASN A 254 -7.23 -33.35 8.20
C ASN A 254 -6.01 -32.78 7.47
N ILE A 255 -5.42 -31.72 8.02
CA ILE A 255 -4.21 -31.10 7.49
C ILE A 255 -3.02 -31.60 8.30
N GLN A 256 -2.06 -32.23 7.63
CA GLN A 256 -0.79 -32.64 8.22
C GLN A 256 0.33 -31.76 7.67
N ALA A 257 1.01 -31.03 8.55
CA ALA A 257 2.14 -30.17 8.20
C ALA A 257 3.41 -30.72 8.85
N ASP A 258 4.16 -31.54 8.11
CA ASP A 258 5.40 -32.14 8.58
C ASP A 258 6.62 -31.41 8.05
N TYR A 259 7.64 -31.34 8.90
CA TYR A 259 8.96 -30.84 8.53
C TYR A 259 9.78 -31.95 7.86
N ASN A 260 10.44 -31.61 6.76
CA ASN A 260 11.36 -32.49 6.07
C ASN A 260 12.73 -31.80 5.91
N PRO A 261 13.83 -32.39 6.43
CA PRO A 261 15.17 -31.80 6.34
C PRO A 261 15.82 -31.90 4.95
N GLY A 262 15.20 -32.63 4.01
CA GLY A 262 15.71 -32.80 2.64
C GLY A 262 15.51 -31.58 1.74
N GLU A 263 15.89 -31.72 0.47
CA GLU A 263 15.58 -30.71 -0.55
C GLU A 263 14.08 -30.71 -0.88
N SER A 264 13.57 -29.51 -1.18
CA SER A 264 12.21 -29.32 -1.70
C SER A 264 12.00 -30.20 -2.94
N PRO A 265 10.85 -30.88 -3.07
CA PRO A 265 10.50 -31.65 -4.26
C PRO A 265 10.26 -30.78 -5.50
N LEU A 266 10.21 -29.45 -5.33
CA LEU A 266 10.06 -28.42 -6.36
C LEU A 266 11.30 -27.53 -6.42
#